data_AF-A0A259RU23-F1
#
_entry.id   AF-A0A259RU23-F1
#
_cell.length_a   1.000
_cell.length_b   1.000
_cell.length_c   1.000
_cell.angle_alpha   90.00
_cell.angle_beta   90.00
_cell.angle_gamma   90.00
#
_symmetry.space_group_name_H-M   'P 1'
#
loop_
_entity.id
_entity.type
_entity.pdbx_description
1 polymer ?
#
loop_
_entity_poly.entity_id
_entity_poly.type
_entity_poly.pdbx_seq_one_letter_code
_entity_poly.pdbx_strand_id
1 'polypeptide(L)'
;MMCNWVGFYVPCSGINPLKSNPSIHSREGHMQTQLIVNLFGPMGTAHLADLLALIQQQQCHALDSHMLAFEQRMVLALRISGNWDRVTRAESVLREFAQRAGLDMHIHHEQKIAEREAVLPYVVDAIGLASADIAAVITRFFAQQKVGMRELSTRTYRPARSSERLIQMRAQIDIPARCHLGQFKSDFFDLCDNLNLDAARSRRMSESIKGSAVPSFTGTTTEGDQINETTYSGKWLVLYFYPRDNTPGCTTEAQDFQRLLPSFDEVNAVIVGVSNDDQASHARFCAKQGLTFPLIADTEQTVSRAFDVIREKKMYGKTFEGIERSTFLISPDGHVHAVWRKVKVPGHAEAVLATIREAGQS
;
A
#
# COMPACT_ATOMS: atom_id res chain seq x y z
N MET A 1 19.77 -44.64 26.57
CA MET A 1 19.69 -45.60 25.45
C MET A 1 19.98 -44.85 24.16
N MET A 2 21.21 -44.99 23.66
CA MET A 2 21.61 -44.55 22.33
C MET A 2 21.22 -45.64 21.34
N CYS A 3 20.69 -45.26 20.17
CA CYS A 3 20.73 -46.11 18.98
C CYS A 3 21.02 -45.22 17.76
N ASN A 4 22.28 -45.28 17.32
CA ASN A 4 22.75 -44.97 15.97
C ASN A 4 22.49 -46.18 15.07
N TRP A 5 22.13 -45.98 13.78
CA TRP A 5 22.46 -46.83 12.61
C TRP A 5 22.19 -45.94 11.36
N VAL A 6 23.21 -45.40 10.66
CA VAL A 6 23.92 -45.95 9.46
C VAL A 6 22.93 -46.60 8.47
N GLY A 7 22.70 -46.18 7.23
CA GLY A 7 23.42 -45.37 6.23
C GLY A 7 23.42 -46.18 4.92
N PHE A 8 23.02 -45.63 3.76
CA PHE A 8 23.46 -46.08 2.42
C PHE A 8 23.12 -45.03 1.33
N TYR A 9 24.18 -44.53 0.69
CA TYR A 9 24.27 -43.93 -0.65
C TYR A 9 24.91 -45.05 -1.52
N VAL A 10 24.67 -45.28 -2.81
CA VAL A 10 25.08 -44.56 -4.05
C VAL A 10 24.38 -45.23 -5.29
N PRO A 11 24.66 -44.94 -6.59
CA PRO A 11 23.74 -44.32 -7.56
C PRO A 11 23.46 -45.19 -8.82
N CYS A 12 22.73 -44.69 -9.83
CA CYS A 12 23.18 -44.59 -11.23
C CYS A 12 22.06 -44.27 -12.26
N SER A 13 22.28 -43.15 -12.96
CA SER A 13 22.15 -42.94 -14.42
C SER A 13 20.88 -43.33 -15.18
N GLY A 14 20.20 -42.29 -15.69
CA GLY A 14 20.10 -42.06 -17.15
C GLY A 14 18.85 -42.56 -17.86
N ILE A 15 18.01 -41.62 -18.32
CA ILE A 15 17.52 -41.43 -19.72
C ILE A 15 16.34 -40.43 -19.67
N ASN A 16 16.50 -39.29 -20.35
CA ASN A 16 15.43 -38.38 -20.79
C ASN A 16 15.06 -38.80 -22.23
N PRO A 17 13.81 -38.71 -22.74
CA PRO A 17 13.16 -37.40 -22.93
C PRO A 17 11.61 -37.37 -22.83
N LEU A 18 11.10 -36.18 -22.52
CA LEU A 18 9.82 -35.60 -22.99
C LEU A 18 8.70 -36.57 -23.39
N LYS A 19 7.79 -36.85 -22.45
CA LYS A 19 6.36 -37.00 -22.77
C LYS A 19 5.54 -36.19 -21.79
N SER A 20 4.95 -35.14 -22.34
CA SER A 20 3.81 -34.41 -21.81
C SER A 20 2.68 -35.38 -21.44
N ASN A 21 2.23 -35.31 -20.19
CA ASN A 21 0.80 -35.34 -19.94
C ASN A 21 0.48 -34.51 -18.67
N PRO A 22 -0.48 -33.58 -18.76
CA PRO A 22 -0.88 -32.70 -17.67
C PRO A 22 -1.84 -33.44 -16.72
N SER A 23 -2.25 -32.76 -15.65
CA SER A 23 -3.25 -33.18 -14.65
C SER A 23 -2.76 -34.02 -13.46
N ILE A 24 -2.07 -33.33 -12.54
CA ILE A 24 -2.40 -33.47 -11.12
C ILE A 24 -2.87 -32.08 -10.66
N HIS A 25 -4.13 -31.77 -10.98
CA HIS A 25 -4.86 -30.76 -10.21
C HIS A 25 -5.05 -31.34 -8.81
N SER A 26 -4.26 -30.86 -7.85
CA SER A 26 -4.62 -30.95 -6.44
C SER A 26 -5.95 -30.23 -6.25
N ARG A 27 -7.01 -31.03 -6.17
CA ARG A 27 -8.35 -30.64 -5.77
C ARG A 27 -8.30 -30.25 -4.30
N GLU A 28 -8.36 -28.95 -4.03
CA GLU A 28 -9.11 -28.32 -2.93
C GLU A 28 -9.06 -26.78 -3.11
N GLY A 29 -9.55 -26.32 -4.26
CA GLY A 29 -9.89 -24.91 -4.44
C GLY A 29 -11.20 -24.63 -3.71
N HIS A 30 -11.17 -24.47 -2.39
CA HIS A 30 -12.32 -23.94 -1.66
C HIS A 30 -12.60 -22.54 -2.21
N MET A 31 -13.71 -22.39 -2.96
CA MET A 31 -14.19 -21.07 -3.40
C MET A 31 -14.31 -20.18 -2.15
N GLN A 32 -13.45 -19.17 -2.05
CA GLN A 32 -13.57 -18.18 -1.00
C GLN A 32 -14.80 -17.32 -1.29
N THR A 33 -15.75 -17.35 -0.36
CA THR A 33 -16.96 -16.53 -0.39
C THR A 33 -16.70 -15.27 0.43
N GLN A 34 -17.20 -14.13 -0.04
CA GLN A 34 -17.15 -12.88 0.70
C GLN A 34 -18.55 -12.47 1.15
N LEU A 35 -18.62 -11.89 2.34
CA LEU A 35 -19.83 -11.37 2.95
C LEU A 35 -19.63 -9.87 3.22
N ILE A 36 -20.49 -9.04 2.65
CA ILE A 36 -20.58 -7.62 3.02
C ILE A 36 -21.69 -7.49 4.06
N VAL A 37 -21.34 -6.97 5.23
CA VAL A 37 -22.24 -6.79 6.37
C VAL A 37 -22.30 -5.32 6.70
N ASN A 38 -23.50 -4.74 6.62
CA ASN A 38 -23.77 -3.38 7.06
C ASN A 38 -24.63 -3.43 8.32
N LEU A 39 -24.14 -2.82 9.39
CA LEU A 39 -24.82 -2.70 10.68
C LEU A 39 -25.14 -1.24 10.95
N PHE A 40 -26.33 -0.96 11.47
CA PHE A 40 -26.75 0.37 11.89
C PHE A 40 -27.51 0.30 13.21
N GLY A 41 -27.16 1.17 14.16
CA GLY A 41 -27.89 1.24 15.42
C GLY A 41 -27.10 1.87 16.56
N PRO A 42 -27.61 1.79 17.81
CA PRO A 42 -26.96 2.30 19.02
C PRO A 42 -25.81 1.39 19.44
N MET A 43 -24.78 1.32 18.60
CA MET A 43 -23.60 0.50 18.83
C MET A 43 -22.59 1.29 19.67
N GLY A 44 -21.78 0.59 20.46
CA GLY A 44 -20.71 1.15 21.28
C GLY A 44 -19.44 0.31 21.16
N THR A 45 -18.38 0.69 21.86
CA THR A 45 -17.08 0.00 21.80
C THR A 45 -17.17 -1.47 22.24
N ALA A 46 -17.99 -1.79 23.24
CA ALA A 46 -18.22 -3.17 23.69
C ALA A 46 -18.85 -4.04 22.57
N HIS A 47 -19.89 -3.52 21.91
CA HIS A 47 -20.53 -4.19 20.78
C HIS A 47 -19.56 -4.46 19.64
N LEU A 48 -18.65 -3.53 19.33
CA LEU A 48 -17.62 -3.71 18.30
C LEU A 48 -16.63 -4.83 18.66
N ALA A 49 -16.16 -4.86 19.91
CA ALA A 49 -15.26 -5.89 20.38
C ALA A 49 -15.90 -7.29 20.30
N ASP A 50 -17.15 -7.40 20.76
CA ASP A 50 -17.92 -8.65 20.69
C ASP A 50 -18.11 -9.11 19.24
N LEU A 51 -18.46 -8.19 18.35
CA LEU A 51 -18.66 -8.47 16.92
C LEU A 51 -17.39 -9.02 16.26
N LEU A 52 -16.24 -8.36 16.48
CA LEU A 52 -14.96 -8.80 15.92
C LEU A 52 -14.52 -10.15 16.50
N ALA A 53 -14.75 -10.38 17.79
CA ALA A 53 -14.49 -11.67 18.43
C ALA A 53 -15.35 -12.78 17.82
N LEU A 54 -16.63 -12.53 17.55
CA LEU A 54 -17.51 -13.50 16.88
C LEU A 54 -17.02 -13.85 15.47
N ILE A 55 -16.60 -12.85 14.68
CA ILE A 55 -16.04 -13.09 13.33
C ILE A 55 -14.79 -13.96 13.41
N GLN A 56 -13.89 -13.67 14.35
CA GLN A 56 -12.67 -14.44 14.56
C GLN A 56 -12.96 -15.88 15.03
N GLN A 57 -13.95 -16.08 15.90
CA GLN A 57 -14.38 -17.42 16.36
C GLN A 57 -14.89 -18.30 15.21
N GLN A 58 -15.50 -17.71 14.18
CA GLN A 58 -15.93 -18.44 12.99
C GLN A 58 -14.79 -18.75 12.01
N GLN A 59 -13.55 -18.40 12.34
CA GLN A 59 -12.37 -18.54 11.48
C GLN A 59 -12.57 -17.83 10.13
N CYS A 60 -13.26 -16.70 10.16
CA CYS A 60 -13.42 -15.77 9.07
C CYS A 60 -12.45 -14.60 9.24
N HIS A 61 -12.07 -13.96 8.13
CA HIS A 61 -11.16 -12.82 8.12
C HIS A 61 -11.91 -11.56 7.71
N ALA A 62 -11.84 -10.49 8.52
CA ALA A 62 -12.25 -9.17 8.08
C ALA A 62 -11.20 -8.64 7.09
N LEU A 63 -11.64 -8.35 5.86
CA LEU A 63 -10.81 -7.80 4.80
C LEU A 63 -10.76 -6.27 4.88
N ASP A 64 -11.95 -5.63 4.89
CA ASP A 64 -12.09 -4.18 4.93
C ASP A 64 -13.18 -3.82 5.95
N SER A 65 -13.05 -2.68 6.62
CA SER A 65 -14.05 -2.16 7.56
C SER A 65 -14.16 -0.64 7.48
N HIS A 66 -15.38 -0.10 7.46
CA HIS A 66 -15.66 1.32 7.55
C HIS A 66 -16.66 1.58 8.68
N MET A 67 -16.33 2.51 9.57
CA MET A 67 -17.19 2.89 10.68
C MET A 67 -17.45 4.39 10.67
N LEU A 68 -18.72 4.77 10.77
CA LEU A 68 -19.17 6.16 10.82
C LEU A 68 -20.06 6.35 12.05
N ALA A 69 -19.76 7.36 12.86
CA ALA A 69 -20.56 7.73 14.02
C ALA A 69 -21.48 8.90 13.68
N PHE A 70 -22.78 8.74 13.97
CA PHE A 70 -23.82 9.75 13.83
C PHE A 70 -24.47 9.97 15.19
N GLU A 71 -23.96 10.95 15.94
CA GLU A 71 -24.41 11.27 17.30
C GLU A 71 -24.40 10.02 18.22
N GLN A 72 -25.57 9.45 18.51
CA GLN A 72 -25.73 8.27 19.37
C GLN A 72 -25.84 6.94 18.59
N ARG A 73 -25.66 6.95 17.28
CA ARG A 73 -25.76 5.77 16.41
C ARG A 73 -24.46 5.59 15.62
N MET A 74 -24.18 4.37 15.21
CA MET A 74 -23.06 4.07 14.33
C MET A 74 -23.53 3.26 13.13
N VAL A 75 -22.88 3.50 11.99
CA VAL A 75 -22.91 2.64 10.80
C VAL A 75 -21.58 1.92 10.76
N LEU A 76 -21.61 0.61 10.59
CA LEU A 76 -20.43 -0.22 10.40
C LEU A 76 -20.62 -1.08 9.14
N ALA A 77 -19.76 -0.90 8.16
CA ALA A 77 -19.65 -1.76 6.99
C ALA A 77 -18.43 -2.67 7.16
N LEU A 78 -18.60 -3.97 6.99
CA LEU A 78 -17.55 -4.98 7.08
C LEU A 78 -17.57 -5.86 5.85
N ARG A 79 -16.38 -6.13 5.30
CA ARG A 79 -16.21 -7.19 4.32
C ARG A 79 -15.47 -8.34 4.98
N ILE A 80 -16.10 -9.51 5.01
CA ILE A 80 -15.60 -10.72 5.67
C ILE A 80 -15.35 -11.78 4.61
N SER A 81 -14.29 -12.57 4.74
CA SER A 81 -14.01 -13.70 3.86
C SER A 81 -13.84 -15.01 4.62
N GLY A 82 -14.22 -16.10 3.95
CA GLY A 82 -14.08 -17.47 4.45
C GLY A 82 -14.48 -18.48 3.37
N ASN A 83 -14.39 -19.78 3.68
CA ASN A 83 -15.06 -20.79 2.86
C ASN A 83 -16.59 -20.72 3.10
N TRP A 84 -17.36 -21.31 2.19
CA TRP A 84 -18.83 -21.22 2.22
C TRP A 84 -19.43 -21.63 3.58
N ASP A 85 -18.99 -22.75 4.17
CA ASP A 85 -19.51 -23.23 5.46
C ASP A 85 -19.25 -22.25 6.61
N ARG A 86 -18.06 -21.65 6.67
CA ARG A 86 -17.71 -20.65 7.69
C ARG A 86 -18.50 -19.37 7.50
N VAL A 87 -18.67 -18.91 6.26
CA VAL A 87 -19.44 -17.69 5.95
C VAL A 87 -20.91 -17.86 6.32
N THR A 88 -21.51 -19.01 6.01
CA THR A 88 -22.91 -19.31 6.39
C THR A 88 -23.09 -19.35 7.91
N ARG A 89 -22.13 -19.92 8.65
CA ARG A 89 -22.16 -19.89 10.13
C ARG A 89 -21.98 -18.47 10.68
N ALA A 90 -21.04 -17.71 10.13
CA ALA A 90 -20.80 -16.32 10.50
C ALA A 90 -22.07 -15.48 10.29
N GLU A 91 -22.75 -15.62 9.15
CA GLU A 91 -24.02 -14.94 8.90
C GLU A 91 -25.06 -15.24 9.99
N SER A 92 -25.26 -16.52 10.36
CA SER A 92 -26.23 -16.89 11.39
C SER A 92 -25.91 -16.24 12.74
N VAL A 93 -24.65 -16.29 13.16
CA VAL A 93 -24.19 -15.72 14.45
C VAL A 93 -24.30 -14.20 14.44
N LEU A 94 -23.98 -13.55 13.32
CA LEU A 94 -24.09 -12.11 13.15
C LEU A 94 -25.55 -11.63 13.19
N ARG A 95 -26.49 -12.42 12.65
CA ARG A 95 -27.93 -12.13 12.74
C ARG A 95 -28.43 -12.16 14.18
N GLU A 96 -28.03 -13.17 14.94
CA GLU A 96 -28.37 -13.27 16.36
C GLU A 96 -27.76 -12.13 17.18
N PHE A 97 -26.50 -11.80 16.93
CA PHE A 97 -25.83 -10.66 17.56
C PHE A 97 -26.58 -9.35 17.29
N ALA A 98 -26.90 -9.07 16.03
CA ALA A 98 -27.60 -7.85 15.64
C ALA A 98 -28.97 -7.76 16.30
N GLN A 99 -29.73 -8.85 16.33
CA GLN A 99 -31.03 -8.91 17.00
C GLN A 99 -30.92 -8.62 18.50
N ARG A 100 -29.95 -9.25 19.19
CA ARG A 100 -29.73 -9.05 20.63
C ARG A 100 -29.29 -7.62 20.96
N ALA A 101 -28.46 -7.03 20.12
CA ALA A 101 -27.95 -5.67 20.29
C ALA A 101 -28.91 -4.59 19.76
N GLY A 102 -30.07 -4.96 19.20
CA GLY A 102 -31.03 -4.01 18.62
C GLY A 102 -30.47 -3.25 17.42
N LEU A 103 -29.68 -3.91 16.58
CA LEU A 103 -29.04 -3.35 15.40
C LEU A 103 -29.79 -3.78 14.13
N ASP A 104 -29.98 -2.82 13.21
CA ASP A 104 -30.41 -3.10 11.85
C ASP A 104 -29.22 -3.69 11.09
N MET A 105 -29.43 -4.82 10.40
CA MET A 105 -28.36 -5.50 9.67
C MET A 105 -28.77 -5.88 8.25
N HIS A 106 -27.91 -5.53 7.31
CA HIS A 106 -28.03 -5.89 5.90
C HIS A 106 -26.82 -6.71 5.49
N ILE A 107 -27.07 -7.82 4.79
CA ILE A 107 -26.03 -8.75 4.36
C ILE A 107 -26.11 -8.92 2.84
N HIS A 108 -24.95 -8.90 2.18
CA HIS A 108 -24.82 -9.20 0.76
C HIS A 108 -23.70 -10.23 0.55
N HIS A 109 -23.98 -11.27 -0.24
CA HIS A 109 -23.00 -12.28 -0.62
C HIS A 109 -22.34 -11.86 -1.92
N GLU A 110 -21.01 -11.85 -1.94
CA GLU A 110 -20.24 -11.50 -3.12
C GLU A 110 -19.25 -12.63 -3.45
N GLN A 111 -19.19 -13.00 -4.72
CA GLN A 111 -18.13 -13.89 -5.21
C GLN A 111 -16.85 -13.08 -5.38
N LYS A 112 -15.70 -13.67 -5.02
CA LYS A 112 -14.39 -13.02 -5.19
C LYS A 112 -14.24 -12.47 -6.61
N ILE A 113 -14.27 -11.15 -6.75
CA ILE A 113 -14.00 -10.45 -8.01
C ILE A 113 -12.51 -10.63 -8.35
N ALA A 114 -12.21 -10.84 -9.64
CA ALA A 114 -10.87 -11.04 -10.18
C ALA A 114 -9.86 -9.94 -9.77
N GLU A 115 -8.57 -10.25 -9.90
CA GLU A 115 -7.43 -9.40 -9.54
C GLU A 115 -7.68 -7.92 -9.82
N ARG A 116 -7.65 -7.12 -8.74
CA ARG A 116 -7.75 -5.66 -8.84
C ARG A 116 -6.48 -5.12 -9.48
N GLU A 117 -6.64 -4.22 -10.44
CA GLU A 117 -5.54 -3.39 -10.94
C GLU A 117 -4.79 -2.72 -9.77
N ALA A 118 -3.46 -2.62 -9.88
CA ALA A 118 -2.66 -1.91 -8.89
C ALA A 118 -3.13 -0.44 -8.78
N VAL A 119 -3.48 -0.05 -7.56
CA VAL A 119 -3.96 1.30 -7.22
C VAL A 119 -3.11 1.91 -6.12
N LEU A 120 -2.93 3.22 -6.20
CA LEU A 120 -2.28 4.02 -5.17
C LEU A 120 -3.36 4.78 -4.39
N PRO A 121 -3.56 4.50 -3.09
CA PRO A 121 -4.53 5.22 -2.27
C PRO A 121 -4.09 6.66 -2.00
N TYR A 122 -5.02 7.60 -2.14
CA TYR A 122 -4.83 9.04 -1.88
C TYR A 122 -5.95 9.59 -1.02
N VAL A 123 -5.59 10.56 -0.17
CA VAL A 123 -6.56 11.40 0.54
C VAL A 123 -6.53 12.80 -0.06
N VAL A 124 -7.70 13.29 -0.44
CA VAL A 124 -7.93 14.66 -0.90
C VAL A 124 -8.68 15.41 0.20
N ASP A 125 -8.22 16.61 0.55
CA ASP A 125 -8.88 17.52 1.50
C ASP A 125 -9.00 18.90 0.85
N ALA A 126 -10.24 19.41 0.76
CA ALA A 126 -10.55 20.69 0.14
C ALA A 126 -11.50 21.48 1.02
N ILE A 127 -11.20 22.76 1.24
CA ILE A 127 -12.01 23.68 2.05
C ILE A 127 -12.35 24.88 1.19
N GLY A 128 -13.61 25.32 1.21
CA GLY A 128 -13.99 26.55 0.52
C GLY A 128 -15.33 27.08 0.99
N LEU A 129 -15.82 28.11 0.31
CA LEU A 129 -17.17 28.61 0.55
C LEU A 129 -18.19 27.53 0.24
N ALA A 130 -19.17 27.35 1.12
CA ALA A 130 -20.16 26.30 0.96
C ALA A 130 -21.02 26.55 -0.28
N SER A 131 -20.93 25.65 -1.25
CA SER A 131 -21.79 25.57 -2.42
C SER A 131 -22.33 24.15 -2.56
N ALA A 132 -23.58 24.02 -3.00
CA ALA A 132 -24.25 22.72 -3.15
C ALA A 132 -23.56 21.81 -4.18
N ASP A 133 -22.85 22.39 -5.15
CA ASP A 133 -22.34 21.65 -6.31
C ASP A 133 -20.92 21.10 -6.13
N ILE A 134 -20.17 21.53 -5.10
CA ILE A 134 -18.74 21.20 -4.95
C ILE A 134 -18.49 19.70 -4.95
N ALA A 135 -19.22 18.96 -4.10
CA ALA A 135 -19.08 17.51 -4.01
C ALA A 135 -19.44 16.83 -5.33
N ALA A 136 -20.49 17.30 -6.02
CA ALA A 136 -20.94 16.74 -7.29
C ALA A 136 -19.94 17.02 -8.43
N VAL A 137 -19.28 18.17 -8.44
CA VAL A 137 -18.27 18.53 -9.43
C VAL A 137 -16.99 17.71 -9.22
N ILE A 138 -16.50 17.62 -7.98
CA ILE A 138 -15.27 16.86 -7.68
C ILE A 138 -15.48 15.35 -7.94
N THR A 139 -16.62 14.79 -7.55
CA THR A 139 -16.92 13.38 -7.85
C THR A 139 -17.02 13.11 -9.34
N ARG A 140 -17.59 14.03 -10.13
CA ARG A 140 -17.58 13.96 -11.60
C ARG A 140 -16.17 13.99 -12.16
N PHE A 141 -15.29 14.83 -11.63
CA PHE A 141 -13.88 14.86 -12.03
C PHE A 141 -13.19 13.51 -11.79
N PHE A 142 -13.33 12.92 -10.59
CA PHE A 142 -12.74 11.59 -10.32
C PHE A 142 -13.29 10.51 -11.25
N ALA A 143 -14.60 10.53 -11.51
CA ALA A 143 -15.23 9.59 -12.44
C ALA A 143 -14.69 9.73 -13.88
N GLN A 144 -14.51 10.96 -14.37
CA GLN A 144 -13.92 11.24 -15.70
C GLN A 144 -12.47 10.75 -15.80
N GLN A 145 -11.70 10.89 -14.72
CA GLN A 145 -10.33 10.39 -14.62
C GLN A 145 -10.25 8.87 -14.39
N LYS A 146 -11.40 8.17 -14.30
CA LYS A 146 -11.51 6.74 -13.97
C LYS A 146 -10.76 6.39 -12.67
N VAL A 147 -10.80 7.31 -11.70
CA VAL A 147 -10.24 7.16 -10.37
C VAL A 147 -11.34 6.64 -9.45
N GLY A 148 -11.06 5.53 -8.76
CA GLY A 148 -12.00 4.97 -7.80
C GLY A 148 -12.12 5.87 -6.58
N MET A 149 -13.30 5.97 -5.99
CA MET A 149 -13.52 6.68 -4.73
C MET A 149 -13.98 5.68 -3.68
N ARG A 150 -13.21 5.52 -2.60
CA ARG A 150 -13.51 4.63 -1.47
C ARG A 150 -14.41 5.29 -0.44
N GLU A 151 -14.13 6.55 -0.14
CA GLU A 151 -14.85 7.30 0.88
C GLU A 151 -14.99 8.75 0.44
N LEU A 152 -16.13 9.36 0.77
CA LEU A 152 -16.38 10.78 0.63
C LEU A 152 -17.10 11.27 1.87
N SER A 153 -16.53 12.29 2.50
CA SER A 153 -17.18 13.00 3.60
C SER A 153 -17.21 14.49 3.27
N THR A 154 -18.33 15.12 3.60
CA THR A 154 -18.49 16.56 3.52
C THR A 154 -19.02 17.08 4.84
N ARG A 155 -18.50 18.24 5.26
CA ARG A 155 -18.93 18.92 6.47
C ARG A 155 -19.07 20.40 6.20
N THR A 156 -20.27 20.91 6.37
CA THR A 156 -20.53 22.35 6.33
C THR A 156 -20.49 22.92 7.74
N TYR A 157 -19.76 24.01 7.95
CA TYR A 157 -19.62 24.66 9.25
C TYR A 157 -19.49 26.18 9.12
N ARG A 158 -19.68 26.90 10.23
CA ARG A 158 -19.45 28.34 10.32
C ARG A 158 -18.17 28.62 11.11
N PRO A 159 -17.18 29.33 10.55
CA PRO A 159 -15.98 29.72 11.28
C PRO A 159 -16.30 30.72 12.39
N ALA A 160 -15.54 30.70 13.48
CA ALA A 160 -15.77 31.58 14.64
C ALA A 160 -15.71 33.10 14.33
N ARG A 161 -15.10 33.49 13.20
CA ARG A 161 -14.88 34.90 12.81
C ARG A 161 -15.42 35.24 11.42
N SER A 162 -16.28 34.42 10.84
CA SER A 162 -16.89 34.66 9.51
C SER A 162 -18.39 34.38 9.53
N SER A 163 -19.17 35.22 8.87
CA SER A 163 -20.60 34.98 8.62
C SER A 163 -20.83 33.90 7.55
N GLU A 164 -19.84 33.68 6.70
CA GLU A 164 -19.91 32.72 5.60
C GLU A 164 -19.85 31.27 6.09
N ARG A 165 -20.59 30.40 5.42
CA ARG A 165 -20.48 28.95 5.64
C ARG A 165 -19.31 28.43 4.82
N LEU A 166 -18.46 27.63 5.44
CA LEU A 166 -17.45 26.85 4.74
C LEU A 166 -17.92 25.42 4.59
N ILE A 167 -17.48 24.78 3.52
CA ILE A 167 -17.55 23.34 3.32
C ILE A 167 -16.13 22.78 3.39
N GLN A 168 -15.95 21.71 4.15
CA GLN A 168 -14.80 20.85 4.07
C GLN A 168 -15.22 19.56 3.38
N MET A 169 -14.46 19.13 2.39
CA MET A 169 -14.62 17.86 1.71
C MET A 169 -13.35 17.04 1.89
N ARG A 170 -13.51 15.78 2.32
CA ARG A 170 -12.44 14.80 2.35
C ARG A 170 -12.84 13.57 1.55
N ALA A 171 -12.00 13.15 0.62
CA ALA A 171 -12.19 11.94 -0.17
C ALA A 171 -10.99 11.01 -0.04
N GLN A 172 -11.24 9.71 0.09
CA GLN A 172 -10.26 8.66 -0.13
C GLN A 172 -10.46 8.10 -1.54
N ILE A 173 -9.42 8.16 -2.36
CA ILE A 173 -9.46 7.78 -3.78
C ILE A 173 -8.37 6.75 -4.09
N ASP A 174 -8.63 5.90 -5.07
CA ASP A 174 -7.72 4.91 -5.60
C ASP A 174 -7.27 5.33 -6.98
N ILE A 175 -6.02 5.80 -7.09
CA ILE A 175 -5.43 6.23 -8.35
C ILE A 175 -4.84 5.00 -9.05
N PRO A 176 -5.35 4.60 -10.23
CA PRO A 176 -4.81 3.45 -10.97
C PRO A 176 -3.37 3.66 -11.41
N ALA A 177 -2.56 2.59 -11.49
CA ALA A 177 -1.16 2.68 -11.94
C ALA A 177 -1.00 3.30 -13.35
N ARG A 178 -2.01 3.14 -14.22
CA ARG A 178 -2.06 3.77 -15.55
C ARG A 178 -2.25 5.30 -15.53
N CYS A 179 -2.67 5.87 -14.39
CA CYS A 179 -2.97 7.29 -14.27
C CYS A 179 -1.67 8.10 -14.12
N HIS A 180 -1.50 9.12 -14.95
CA HIS A 180 -0.38 10.03 -14.81
C HIS A 180 -0.61 10.98 -13.63
N LEU A 181 -0.12 10.59 -12.45
CA LEU A 181 -0.38 11.27 -11.19
C LEU A 181 -0.04 12.77 -11.19
N GLY A 182 1.05 13.19 -11.85
CA GLY A 182 1.43 14.60 -11.95
C GLY A 182 0.36 15.45 -12.64
N GLN A 183 -0.08 15.02 -13.82
CA GLN A 183 -1.19 15.60 -14.56
C GLN A 183 -2.48 15.57 -13.76
N PHE A 184 -2.85 14.44 -13.15
CA PHE A 184 -4.04 14.34 -12.30
C PHE A 184 -4.04 15.39 -11.18
N LYS A 185 -2.92 15.55 -10.48
CA LYS A 185 -2.75 16.56 -9.44
C LYS A 185 -2.92 17.97 -10.02
N SER A 186 -2.30 18.26 -11.16
CA SER A 186 -2.45 19.56 -11.84
C SER A 186 -3.91 19.86 -12.17
N ASP A 187 -4.57 18.95 -12.88
CA ASP A 187 -5.96 19.11 -13.30
C ASP A 187 -6.90 19.26 -12.10
N PHE A 188 -6.63 18.53 -11.01
CA PHE A 188 -7.40 18.63 -9.78
C PHE A 188 -7.21 19.98 -9.07
N PHE A 189 -5.98 20.52 -9.04
CA PHE A 189 -5.74 21.85 -8.48
C PHE A 189 -6.37 22.94 -9.33
N ASP A 190 -6.29 22.85 -10.66
CA ASP A 190 -6.96 23.78 -11.56
C ASP A 190 -8.48 23.76 -11.35
N LEU A 191 -9.07 22.57 -11.14
CA LEU A 191 -10.47 22.44 -10.76
C LEU A 191 -10.77 23.14 -9.43
N CYS A 192 -9.94 22.94 -8.41
CA CYS A 192 -10.13 23.54 -7.10
C CYS A 192 -10.02 25.06 -7.15
N ASP A 193 -9.06 25.60 -7.88
CA ASP A 193 -8.89 27.04 -8.10
C ASP A 193 -10.13 27.64 -8.80
N ASN A 194 -10.65 26.96 -9.82
CA ASN A 194 -11.89 27.36 -10.50
C ASN A 194 -13.13 27.34 -9.59
N LEU A 195 -13.14 26.45 -8.61
CA LEU A 195 -14.19 26.36 -7.59
C LEU A 195 -13.94 27.27 -6.38
N ASN A 196 -12.84 28.03 -6.38
CA ASN A 196 -12.38 28.84 -5.24
C ASN A 196 -12.27 28.01 -3.95
N LEU A 197 -11.74 26.79 -4.08
CA LEU A 197 -11.44 25.89 -2.98
C LEU A 197 -9.97 26.01 -2.62
N ASP A 198 -9.71 26.25 -1.34
CA ASP A 198 -8.41 25.93 -0.74
C ASP A 198 -8.32 24.41 -0.60
N ALA A 199 -8.00 23.76 -1.73
CA ALA A 199 -7.42 22.44 -1.68
C ALA A 199 -6.07 22.60 -1.03
N ALA A 200 -5.94 22.14 0.22
CA ALA A 200 -4.69 22.22 0.94
C ALA A 200 -3.61 21.66 0.01
N ARG A 201 -2.71 22.54 -0.49
CA ARG A 201 -1.56 22.15 -1.29
C ARG A 201 -1.01 20.91 -0.62
N SER A 202 -1.11 19.77 -1.29
CA SER A 202 -0.61 18.42 -1.05
C SER A 202 0.67 18.29 -0.20
N ARG A 203 0.81 18.98 0.93
CA ARG A 203 1.99 18.99 1.78
C ARG A 203 1.97 17.77 2.70
N ARG A 204 0.81 17.11 2.83
CA ARG A 204 0.63 15.81 3.49
C ARG A 204 0.14 14.69 2.56
N MET A 205 0.04 14.93 1.26
CA MET A 205 -0.42 13.93 0.28
C MET A 205 0.71 12.96 -0.13
N SER A 206 1.94 13.19 0.32
CA SER A 206 3.10 12.33 0.13
C SER A 206 3.55 11.60 1.42
N GLU A 207 2.96 11.97 2.58
CA GLU A 207 3.00 11.24 3.86
C GLU A 207 1.90 10.16 3.95
N SER A 208 0.99 10.13 2.98
CA SER A 208 -0.32 9.44 3.04
C SER A 208 -0.29 7.91 2.92
N ILE A 209 0.86 7.28 2.64
CA ILE A 209 0.96 5.81 2.65
C ILE A 209 1.50 5.26 3.97
N LYS A 210 1.99 6.11 4.89
CA LYS A 210 2.44 5.63 6.20
C LYS A 210 1.28 4.96 6.93
N GLY A 211 1.47 3.73 7.38
CA GLY A 211 0.47 2.88 8.02
C GLY A 211 -0.45 2.14 7.05
N SER A 212 -0.40 2.40 5.74
CA SER A 212 -1.13 1.60 4.75
C SER A 212 -0.34 0.36 4.35
N ALA A 213 -1.03 -0.62 3.76
CA ALA A 213 -0.36 -1.69 3.04
C ALA A 213 0.58 -1.09 1.98
N VAL A 214 1.73 -1.74 1.76
CA VAL A 214 2.67 -1.36 0.72
C VAL A 214 1.96 -1.41 -0.65
N PRO A 215 2.18 -0.43 -1.55
CA PRO A 215 1.67 -0.51 -2.92
C PRO A 215 2.17 -1.80 -3.59
N SER A 216 1.32 -2.51 -4.33
CA SER A 216 1.78 -3.67 -5.11
C SER A 216 2.78 -3.20 -6.17
N PHE A 217 3.89 -3.93 -6.30
CA PHE A 217 4.92 -3.65 -7.28
C PHE A 217 5.60 -4.95 -7.70
N THR A 218 6.20 -4.95 -8.88
CA THR A 218 7.09 -6.03 -9.31
C THR A 218 8.25 -5.39 -10.05
N GLY A 219 9.47 -5.73 -9.64
CA GLY A 219 10.69 -5.17 -10.18
C GLY A 219 11.70 -6.27 -10.49
N THR A 220 12.46 -6.09 -11.57
CA THR A 220 13.55 -7.00 -11.94
C THR A 220 14.86 -6.47 -11.37
N THR A 221 15.59 -7.30 -10.64
CA THR A 221 16.89 -6.94 -10.08
C THR A 221 18.00 -6.99 -11.12
N THR A 222 19.18 -6.51 -10.73
CA THR A 222 20.42 -6.58 -11.51
C THR A 222 20.80 -8.02 -11.90
N GLU A 223 20.50 -9.00 -11.05
CA GLU A 223 20.79 -10.42 -11.28
C GLU A 223 19.67 -11.14 -12.06
N GLY A 224 18.59 -10.42 -12.40
CA GLY A 224 17.43 -10.94 -13.13
C GLY A 224 16.32 -11.51 -12.25
N ASP A 225 16.51 -11.58 -10.93
CA ASP A 225 15.48 -12.02 -9.99
C ASP A 225 14.30 -11.04 -9.95
N GLN A 226 13.08 -11.57 -9.77
CA GLN A 226 11.88 -10.76 -9.56
C GLN A 226 11.68 -10.49 -8.07
N ILE A 227 11.50 -9.23 -7.72
CA ILE A 227 11.10 -8.78 -6.37
C ILE A 227 9.72 -8.14 -6.47
N ASN A 228 8.84 -8.49 -5.54
CA ASN A 228 7.51 -7.89 -5.36
C ASN A 228 7.26 -7.53 -3.89
N GLU A 229 6.06 -7.03 -3.59
CA GLU A 229 5.71 -6.57 -2.25
C GLU A 229 5.68 -7.64 -1.16
N THR A 230 5.59 -8.92 -1.54
CA THR A 230 5.55 -10.05 -0.59
C THR A 230 6.89 -10.79 -0.48
N THR A 231 7.86 -10.49 -1.34
CA THR A 231 9.14 -11.22 -1.45
C THR A 231 9.91 -11.26 -0.13
N TYR A 232 9.81 -10.20 0.68
CA TYR A 232 10.47 -10.08 1.97
C TYR A 232 9.49 -10.08 3.15
N SER A 233 8.34 -10.72 3.01
CA SER A 233 7.38 -10.88 4.12
C SER A 233 8.06 -11.49 5.35
N GLY A 234 7.75 -10.95 6.54
CA GLY A 234 8.41 -11.34 7.79
C GLY A 234 9.78 -10.67 8.03
N LYS A 235 10.24 -9.80 7.13
CA LYS A 235 11.44 -8.96 7.31
C LYS A 235 11.10 -7.49 7.14
N TRP A 236 11.93 -6.62 7.72
CA TRP A 236 11.89 -5.21 7.36
C TRP A 236 12.44 -5.04 5.94
N LEU A 237 11.83 -4.18 5.14
CA LEU A 237 12.31 -3.83 3.80
C LEU A 237 12.56 -2.32 3.72
N VAL A 238 13.81 -1.96 3.45
CA VAL A 238 14.25 -0.61 3.10
C VAL A 238 14.26 -0.50 1.59
N LEU A 239 13.25 0.16 1.02
CA LEU A 239 13.17 0.42 -0.41
C LEU A 239 13.56 1.87 -0.68
N TYR A 240 14.75 2.12 -1.24
CA TYR A 240 15.25 3.47 -1.50
C TYR A 240 15.34 3.77 -2.99
N PHE A 241 14.78 4.91 -3.38
CA PHE A 241 14.69 5.40 -4.75
C PHE A 241 15.73 6.50 -4.95
N TYR A 242 16.54 6.38 -6.00
CA TYR A 242 17.59 7.34 -6.30
C TYR A 242 17.60 7.75 -7.79
N PRO A 243 18.05 8.98 -8.13
CA PRO A 243 17.89 9.50 -9.49
C PRO A 243 18.70 8.80 -10.59
N ARG A 244 19.94 8.40 -10.29
CA ARG A 244 20.88 7.88 -11.31
C ARG A 244 22.12 7.23 -10.71
N ASP A 245 22.52 6.08 -11.25
CA ASP A 245 23.78 5.39 -10.96
C ASP A 245 25.01 6.28 -11.16
N ASN A 246 26.10 5.98 -10.43
CA ASN A 246 27.42 6.59 -10.61
C ASN A 246 27.46 8.13 -10.46
N THR A 247 26.42 8.76 -9.93
CA THR A 247 26.43 10.19 -9.57
C THR A 247 26.87 10.37 -8.10
N PRO A 248 27.51 11.49 -7.72
CA PRO A 248 28.13 11.63 -6.41
C PRO A 248 27.16 11.36 -5.24
N GLY A 249 25.98 11.99 -5.24
CA GLY A 249 25.01 11.81 -4.16
C GLY A 249 24.43 10.39 -4.07
N CYS A 250 24.16 9.74 -5.20
CA CYS A 250 23.68 8.35 -5.21
C CYS A 250 24.77 7.36 -4.81
N THR A 251 26.02 7.65 -5.17
CA THR A 251 27.18 6.83 -4.79
C THR A 251 27.40 6.88 -3.29
N THR A 252 27.37 8.06 -2.68
CA THR A 252 27.49 8.22 -1.23
C THR A 252 26.34 7.51 -0.50
N GLU A 253 25.08 7.68 -0.94
CA GLU A 253 23.93 7.01 -0.31
C GLU A 253 24.05 5.49 -0.37
N ALA A 254 24.42 4.92 -1.53
CA ALA A 254 24.60 3.48 -1.69
C ALA A 254 25.76 2.94 -0.83
N GLN A 255 26.87 3.68 -0.74
CA GLN A 255 28.01 3.31 0.11
C GLN A 255 27.66 3.36 1.60
N ASP A 256 26.84 4.33 2.04
CA ASP A 256 26.38 4.42 3.43
C ASP A 256 25.47 3.22 3.80
N PHE A 257 24.54 2.85 2.92
CA PHE A 257 23.74 1.64 3.10
C PHE A 257 24.62 0.37 3.09
N GLN A 258 25.57 0.25 2.17
CA GLN A 258 26.49 -0.89 2.11
C GLN A 258 27.31 -1.03 3.39
N ARG A 259 27.83 0.09 3.92
CA ARG A 259 28.59 0.11 5.17
C ARG A 259 27.75 -0.33 6.37
N LEU A 260 26.47 0.05 6.40
CA LEU A 260 25.54 -0.30 7.48
C LEU A 260 24.85 -1.64 7.28
N LEU A 261 25.04 -2.32 6.15
CA LEU A 261 24.36 -3.58 5.81
C LEU A 261 24.42 -4.62 6.95
N PRO A 262 25.57 -4.87 7.62
CA PRO A 262 25.60 -5.80 8.77
C PRO A 262 24.67 -5.40 9.91
N SER A 263 24.52 -4.09 10.18
CA SER A 263 23.60 -3.61 11.22
C SER A 263 22.13 -3.68 10.81
N PHE A 264 21.83 -3.64 9.51
CA PHE A 264 20.49 -3.94 9.00
C PHE A 264 20.18 -5.44 9.10
N ASP A 265 21.16 -6.31 8.84
CA ASP A 265 21.02 -7.76 8.99
C ASP A 265 20.70 -8.14 10.45
N GLU A 266 21.34 -7.50 11.43
CA GLU A 266 21.09 -7.68 12.87
C GLU A 266 19.63 -7.43 13.27
N VAL A 267 18.94 -6.52 12.59
CA VAL A 267 17.53 -6.18 12.83
C VAL A 267 16.58 -6.86 11.84
N ASN A 268 17.05 -7.89 11.14
CA ASN A 268 16.30 -8.66 10.13
C ASN A 268 15.69 -7.75 9.04
N ALA A 269 16.49 -6.81 8.53
CA ALA A 269 16.12 -5.89 7.47
C ALA A 269 16.87 -6.17 6.17
N VAL A 270 16.18 -5.98 5.04
CA VAL A 270 16.74 -6.08 3.68
C VAL A 270 16.72 -4.70 3.02
N ILE A 271 17.78 -4.37 2.28
CA ILE A 271 17.91 -3.12 1.53
C ILE A 271 17.72 -3.42 0.05
N VAL A 272 16.90 -2.63 -0.64
CA VAL A 272 16.72 -2.69 -2.09
C VAL A 272 16.78 -1.27 -2.66
N GLY A 273 17.67 -1.05 -3.62
CA GLY A 273 17.75 0.21 -4.36
C GLY A 273 16.88 0.18 -5.62
N VAL A 274 16.36 1.34 -6.03
CA VAL A 274 15.55 1.48 -7.25
C VAL A 274 15.96 2.73 -8.02
N SER A 275 16.25 2.58 -9.32
CA SER A 275 16.37 3.71 -10.24
C SER A 275 15.84 3.37 -11.64
N ASN A 276 15.88 4.36 -12.52
CA ASN A 276 15.55 4.23 -13.94
C ASN A 276 16.68 3.63 -14.80
N ASP A 277 17.83 3.32 -14.20
CA ASP A 277 18.96 2.75 -14.93
C ASP A 277 18.70 1.28 -15.26
N ASP A 278 19.33 0.78 -16.32
CA ASP A 278 19.18 -0.61 -16.75
C ASP A 278 20.05 -1.58 -15.92
N GLN A 279 19.80 -2.89 -16.07
CA GLN A 279 20.56 -3.93 -15.37
C GLN A 279 22.07 -3.86 -15.65
N ALA A 280 22.47 -3.48 -16.88
CA ALA A 280 23.87 -3.37 -17.24
C ALA A 280 24.56 -2.19 -16.50
N SER A 281 23.87 -1.07 -16.31
CA SER A 281 24.31 0.04 -15.49
C SER A 281 24.46 -0.37 -14.03
N HIS A 282 23.44 -1.03 -13.48
CA HIS A 282 23.47 -1.50 -12.10
C HIS A 282 24.62 -2.49 -11.87
N ALA A 283 24.83 -3.46 -12.76
CA ALA A 283 25.93 -4.42 -12.63
C ALA A 283 27.29 -3.72 -12.56
N ARG A 284 27.51 -2.69 -13.40
CA ARG A 284 28.73 -1.87 -13.35
C ARG A 284 28.81 -1.05 -12.05
N PHE A 285 27.69 -0.50 -11.58
CA PHE A 285 27.65 0.30 -10.36
C PHE A 285 27.94 -0.55 -9.13
N CYS A 286 27.29 -1.71 -8.98
CA CYS A 286 27.55 -2.68 -7.93
C CYS A 286 29.01 -3.15 -7.93
N ALA A 287 29.53 -3.56 -9.09
CA ALA A 287 30.92 -3.99 -9.21
C ALA A 287 31.91 -2.89 -8.83
N LYS A 288 31.64 -1.65 -9.25
CA LYS A 288 32.53 -0.50 -8.99
C LYS A 288 32.50 -0.05 -7.52
N GLN A 289 31.35 -0.14 -6.86
CA GLN A 289 31.18 0.35 -5.49
C GLN A 289 31.20 -0.77 -4.43
N GLY A 290 31.28 -2.03 -4.83
CA GLY A 290 31.23 -3.19 -3.94
C GLY A 290 29.86 -3.37 -3.28
N LEU A 291 28.78 -3.06 -3.99
CA LEU A 291 27.42 -3.22 -3.45
C LEU A 291 27.01 -4.70 -3.51
N THR A 292 26.46 -5.20 -2.40
CA THR A 292 26.02 -6.61 -2.27
C THR A 292 24.52 -6.75 -2.06
N PHE A 293 23.79 -5.63 -1.93
CA PHE A 293 22.34 -5.62 -1.88
C PHE A 293 21.75 -5.39 -3.30
N PRO A 294 20.54 -5.89 -3.59
CA PRO A 294 19.96 -5.83 -4.93
C PRO A 294 19.52 -4.41 -5.32
N LEU A 295 19.64 -4.12 -6.62
CA LEU A 295 19.10 -2.93 -7.28
C LEU A 295 18.06 -3.35 -8.33
N ILE A 296 16.87 -2.73 -8.29
CA ILE A 296 15.79 -2.91 -9.26
C ILE A 296 16.00 -1.94 -10.43
N ALA A 297 16.09 -2.49 -11.63
CA ALA A 297 16.12 -1.75 -12.89
C ALA A 297 14.70 -1.37 -13.33
N ASP A 298 14.20 -0.21 -12.89
CA ASP A 298 12.84 0.27 -13.16
C ASP A 298 12.78 1.16 -14.41
N THR A 299 13.20 0.60 -15.56
CA THR A 299 13.30 1.32 -16.83
C THR A 299 11.95 1.91 -17.29
N GLU A 300 10.86 1.20 -17.01
CA GLU A 300 9.48 1.60 -17.33
C GLU A 300 8.80 2.46 -16.25
N GLN A 301 9.50 2.82 -15.17
CA GLN A 301 8.99 3.63 -14.06
C GLN A 301 7.77 3.05 -13.32
N THR A 302 7.49 1.75 -13.49
CA THR A 302 6.32 1.11 -12.88
C THR A 302 6.39 1.13 -11.35
N VAL A 303 7.56 0.79 -10.78
CA VAL A 303 7.78 0.80 -9.33
C VAL A 303 7.83 2.24 -8.84
N SER A 304 8.56 3.12 -9.52
CA SER A 304 8.72 4.53 -9.14
C SER A 304 7.40 5.31 -9.17
N ARG A 305 6.48 4.98 -10.09
CA ARG A 305 5.13 5.56 -10.14
C ARG A 305 4.25 5.01 -9.01
N ALA A 306 4.34 3.72 -8.69
CA ALA A 306 3.61 3.11 -7.56
C ALA A 306 3.94 3.78 -6.22
N PHE A 307 5.15 4.30 -6.05
CA PHE A 307 5.58 5.00 -4.84
C PHE A 307 5.50 6.55 -4.92
N ASP A 308 4.95 7.10 -6.00
CA ASP A 308 4.86 8.55 -6.25
C ASP A 308 6.21 9.27 -6.06
N VAL A 309 7.28 8.73 -6.66
CA VAL A 309 8.61 9.37 -6.60
C VAL A 309 9.01 10.08 -7.89
N ILE A 310 8.23 9.94 -8.97
CA ILE A 310 8.48 10.67 -10.22
C ILE A 310 8.08 12.14 -10.06
N ARG A 311 8.97 13.05 -10.47
CA ARG A 311 8.73 14.50 -10.51
C ARG A 311 9.16 15.06 -11.85
N GLU A 312 8.44 16.07 -12.31
CA GLU A 312 8.92 16.93 -13.38
C GLU A 312 10.07 17.82 -12.90
N LYS A 313 11.12 17.88 -13.72
CA LYS A 313 12.26 18.78 -13.57
C LYS A 313 12.35 19.63 -14.83
N LYS A 314 12.34 20.95 -14.67
CA LYS A 314 12.62 21.88 -15.77
C LYS A 314 14.11 22.18 -15.79
N MET A 315 14.79 21.83 -16.87
CA MET A 315 16.19 22.17 -17.12
C MET A 315 16.31 22.77 -18.51
N TYR A 316 16.93 23.95 -18.60
CA TYR A 316 17.20 24.64 -19.87
C TYR A 316 15.97 24.80 -20.77
N GLY A 317 14.81 25.15 -20.18
CA GLY A 317 13.55 25.33 -20.91
C GLY A 317 12.89 24.04 -21.38
N LYS A 318 13.45 22.86 -21.08
CA LYS A 318 12.86 21.54 -21.34
C LYS A 318 12.40 20.90 -20.05
N THR A 319 11.23 20.26 -20.08
CA THR A 319 10.68 19.48 -18.97
C THR A 319 11.10 18.02 -19.14
N PHE A 320 11.65 17.43 -18.08
CA PHE A 320 12.00 16.01 -18.03
C PHE A 320 11.44 15.41 -16.73
N GLU A 321 10.94 14.19 -16.79
CA GLU A 321 10.58 13.44 -15.58
C GLU A 321 11.81 12.76 -14.98
N GLY A 322 11.88 12.68 -13.65
CA GLY A 322 12.89 11.88 -12.99
C GLY A 322 12.57 11.64 -11.52
N ILE A 323 13.24 10.66 -10.93
CA ILE A 323 13.05 10.27 -9.53
C ILE A 323 13.46 11.43 -8.59
N GLU A 324 12.60 11.69 -7.61
CA GLU A 324 12.87 12.43 -6.37
C GLU A 324 13.40 11.43 -5.33
N ARG A 325 14.63 11.66 -4.86
CA ARG A 325 15.29 10.78 -3.88
C ARG A 325 14.40 10.58 -2.66
N SER A 326 14.01 9.33 -2.42
CA SER A 326 13.02 8.96 -1.41
C SER A 326 13.33 7.57 -0.85
N THR A 327 12.87 7.27 0.36
CA THR A 327 13.03 5.96 1.00
C THR A 327 11.75 5.59 1.73
N PHE A 328 11.38 4.32 1.63
CA PHE A 328 10.23 3.74 2.29
C PHE A 328 10.70 2.57 3.14
N LEU A 329 10.33 2.60 4.41
CA LEU A 329 10.56 1.49 5.33
C LEU A 329 9.25 0.72 5.45
N ILE A 330 9.28 -0.55 5.07
CA ILE A 330 8.15 -1.47 5.08
C ILE A 330 8.36 -2.46 6.21
N SER A 331 7.34 -2.64 7.05
CA SER A 331 7.37 -3.53 8.20
C SER A 331 7.16 -5.00 7.80
N PRO A 332 7.52 -5.95 8.69
CA PRO A 332 7.39 -7.40 8.42
C PRO A 332 5.98 -7.88 8.02
N ASP A 333 4.95 -7.14 8.41
CA ASP A 333 3.53 -7.38 8.09
C ASP A 333 3.07 -6.71 6.79
N GLY A 334 3.97 -6.10 6.02
CA GLY A 334 3.68 -5.53 4.69
C GLY A 334 3.07 -4.12 4.72
N HIS A 335 3.21 -3.37 5.81
CA HIS A 335 2.75 -1.99 5.90
C HIS A 335 3.91 -1.00 5.78
N VAL A 336 3.65 0.21 5.26
CA VAL A 336 4.69 1.25 5.20
C VAL A 336 4.83 1.88 6.59
N HIS A 337 5.91 1.57 7.28
CA HIS A 337 6.20 2.07 8.62
C HIS A 337 6.71 3.52 8.62
N ALA A 338 7.59 3.88 7.68
CA ALA A 338 8.14 5.23 7.59
C ALA A 338 8.46 5.63 6.15
N VAL A 339 8.47 6.95 5.90
CA VAL A 339 8.68 7.53 4.57
C VAL A 339 9.60 8.74 4.69
N TRP A 340 10.63 8.79 3.85
CA TRP A 340 11.49 9.94 3.65
C TRP A 340 11.42 10.38 2.19
N ARG A 341 11.20 11.67 1.94
CA ARG A 341 11.17 12.25 0.59
C ARG A 341 12.08 13.46 0.53
N LYS A 342 12.55 13.81 -0.66
CA LYS A 342 13.57 14.85 -0.86
C LYS A 342 14.77 14.61 0.06
N VAL A 343 15.18 13.35 0.13
CA VAL A 343 16.22 12.87 1.04
C VAL A 343 17.49 13.70 0.86
N LYS A 344 18.04 14.13 2.00
CA LYS A 344 19.41 14.62 2.10
C LYS A 344 20.29 13.45 2.50
N VAL A 345 21.26 13.13 1.66
CA VAL A 345 22.08 11.91 1.80
C VAL A 345 22.83 11.82 3.13
N PRO A 346 23.50 12.88 3.64
CA PRO A 346 24.30 12.75 4.86
C PRO A 346 23.46 12.32 6.07
N GLY A 347 23.83 11.19 6.69
CA GLY A 347 23.18 10.62 7.87
C GLY A 347 21.85 9.91 7.59
N HIS A 348 21.46 9.77 6.32
CA HIS A 348 20.16 9.20 5.96
C HIS A 348 20.07 7.70 6.29
N ALA A 349 21.09 6.92 5.92
CA ALA A 349 21.08 5.47 6.17
C ALA A 349 21.06 5.16 7.69
N GLU A 350 21.79 5.94 8.50
CA GLU A 350 21.72 5.86 9.96
C GLU A 350 20.33 6.19 10.51
N ALA A 351 19.67 7.21 9.98
CA ALA A 351 18.32 7.59 10.40
C ALA A 351 17.30 6.49 10.09
N VAL A 352 17.42 5.83 8.93
CA VAL A 352 16.58 4.69 8.57
C VAL A 352 16.81 3.52 9.52
N LEU A 353 18.07 3.18 9.80
CA LEU A 353 18.41 2.11 10.75
C LEU A 353 17.91 2.40 12.17
N ALA A 354 18.07 3.64 12.64
CA ALA A 354 17.59 4.07 13.95
C ALA A 354 16.07 3.89 14.07
N THR A 355 15.32 4.23 13.01
CA THR A 355 13.86 4.07 12.98
C THR A 355 13.44 2.61 13.16
N ILE A 356 14.15 1.65 12.54
CA ILE A 356 13.87 0.22 12.73
C ILE A 356 14.12 -0.20 14.20
N ARG A 357 15.23 0.27 14.79
CA ARG A 357 15.60 -0.04 16.17
C ARG A 357 14.59 0.50 17.18
N GLU A 358 14.07 1.70 16.95
CA GLU A 358 13.01 2.31 17.77
C GLU A 358 11.69 1.51 17.67
N ALA A 359 11.33 1.06 16.46
CA ALA A 359 10.12 0.26 16.25
C ALA A 359 10.16 -1.10 16.96
N GLY A 360 11.33 -1.73 17.07
CA GLY A 360 11.50 -3.01 17.77
C GLY A 360 11.51 -2.94 19.30
N GLN A 361 11.49 -1.73 19.88
CA GLN A 361 11.42 -1.51 21.34
C GLN A 361 10.00 -1.24 21.85
N SER A 362 9.03 -1.14 20.93
CA SER A 362 7.60 -0.89 21.18
C SER A 362 6.81 -2.18 21.09
#